data_AF-A0A4Q3RZW6-F1
#
_entry.id   AF-A0A4Q3RZW6-F1
#
_cell.length_a   1.000
_cell.length_b   1.000
_cell.length_c   1.000
_cell.angle_alpha   90.00
_cell.angle_beta   90.00
_cell.angle_gamma   90.00
#
_symmetry.space_group_name_H-M   'P 1'
#
loop_
_entity.id
_entity.type
_entity.pdbx_description
1 polymer ?
#
loop_
_entity_poly.entity_id
_entity_poly.type
_entity_poly.pdbx_seq_one_letter_code
_entity_poly.pdbx_strand_id
1 'polypeptide(L)'
;MHLIYSFEKAGVLEDATDDNSVIRNINPLIYRSLKERQKVFAGMIPKLDNAFEAIRSGVSKVIIGKGEQLAELITGTAGTTITDAA
;
A
#
# COMPACT_ATOMS: atom_id res chain seq x y z
N MET A 1 -16.34 -3.11 0.61
CA MET A 1 -15.53 -4.24 1.14
C MET A 1 -14.07 -3.80 1.17
N HIS A 2 -13.35 -4.07 2.26
CA HIS A 2 -11.97 -3.61 2.45
C HIS A 2 -11.06 -4.79 2.81
N LEU A 3 -9.86 -4.84 2.24
CA LEU A 3 -8.83 -5.81 2.60
C LEU A 3 -7.71 -5.11 3.35
N ILE A 4 -7.18 -5.77 4.38
CA ILE A 4 -6.04 -5.27 5.14
C ILE A 4 -4.92 -6.29 5.03
N TYR A 5 -3.80 -5.87 4.46
CA TYR A 5 -2.58 -6.66 4.42
C TYR A 5 -1.67 -6.22 5.55
N SER A 6 -1.49 -7.12 6.50
CA SER A 6 -0.55 -6.96 7.60
C SER A 6 0.84 -7.40 7.18
N PHE A 7 1.82 -6.50 7.26
CA PHE A 7 3.25 -6.79 7.02
C PHE A 7 4.13 -6.30 8.17
N GLU A 8 5.44 -6.53 8.06
CA GLU A 8 6.43 -6.15 9.06
C GLU A 8 6.66 -4.63 9.12
N LYS A 9 6.48 -3.93 7.99
CA LYS A 9 6.67 -2.48 7.86
C LYS A 9 5.37 -1.72 8.11
N ALA A 10 5.50 -0.45 8.51
CA ALA A 10 4.37 0.44 8.77
C ALA A 10 3.48 0.66 7.54
N GLY A 11 4.02 0.50 6.32
CA GLY A 11 3.29 0.59 5.06
C GLY A 11 4.23 0.41 3.86
N VAL A 12 3.83 0.96 2.71
CA VAL A 12 4.68 1.07 1.53
C VAL A 12 5.56 2.30 1.68
N LEU A 13 6.87 2.09 1.75
CA LEU A 13 7.86 3.15 1.85
C LEU A 13 8.24 3.65 0.45
N GLU A 14 8.33 4.96 0.28
CA GLU A 14 8.95 5.58 -0.91
C GLU A 14 10.46 5.30 -0.93
N ASP A 15 11.07 5.16 0.25
CA ASP A 15 12.47 4.83 0.43
C ASP A 15 12.58 3.82 1.59
N ALA A 16 12.97 2.57 1.33
CA ALA A 16 13.05 1.60 2.44
C ALA A 16 14.27 1.78 3.36
N THR A 17 15.13 2.76 3.10
CA THR A 17 16.10 3.22 4.09
C THR A 17 15.51 4.22 5.07
N ASP A 18 14.37 4.83 4.75
CA ASP A 18 13.64 5.76 5.61
C ASP A 18 12.25 5.20 5.98
N ASP A 19 12.13 4.70 7.20
CA ASP A 19 10.87 4.20 7.75
C ASP A 19 9.79 5.28 7.91
N ASN A 20 10.14 6.57 7.79
CA ASN A 20 9.17 7.67 7.78
C ASN A 20 8.60 7.97 6.38
N SER A 21 9.16 7.38 5.33
CA SER A 21 8.75 7.61 3.94
C SER A 21 7.47 6.85 3.54
N VAL A 22 6.59 6.55 4.50
CA VAL A 22 5.34 5.82 4.27
C VAL A 22 4.41 6.61 3.35
N ILE A 23 4.10 6.03 2.20
CA ILE A 23 3.15 6.59 1.25
C ILE A 23 1.75 6.29 1.76
N ARG A 24 0.99 7.31 2.15
CA ARG A 24 -0.36 7.11 2.72
C ARG A 24 -1.39 6.63 1.71
N ASN A 25 -1.27 7.04 0.44
CA ASN A 25 -2.23 6.68 -0.59
C ASN A 25 -1.52 6.34 -1.90
N ILE A 26 -1.84 5.19 -2.48
CA ILE A 26 -1.32 4.72 -3.76
C ILE A 26 -2.48 4.47 -4.71
N ASN A 27 -2.41 5.10 -5.87
CA ASN A 27 -3.26 4.78 -7.01
C ASN A 27 -2.40 4.17 -8.14
N PRO A 28 -3.00 3.66 -9.22
CA PRO A 28 -2.26 3.04 -10.32
C PRO A 28 -1.22 3.99 -10.95
N LEU A 29 -1.50 5.29 -10.98
CA LEU A 29 -0.61 6.32 -11.53
C LEU A 29 0.65 6.50 -10.66
N ILE A 30 0.47 6.66 -9.34
CA ILE A 30 1.54 6.74 -8.35
C ILE A 30 2.35 5.45 -8.37
N TYR A 31 1.69 4.30 -8.39
CA TYR A 31 2.38 3.01 -8.45
C TYR A 31 3.27 2.90 -9.69
N ARG A 32 2.77 3.29 -10.87
CA ARG A 32 3.55 3.29 -12.10
C ARG A 32 4.77 4.21 -12.00
N SER A 33 4.58 5.43 -11.50
CA SER A 33 5.66 6.40 -11.29
C SER A 33 6.71 5.88 -10.30
N LEU A 34 6.29 5.27 -9.20
CA LEU A 34 7.20 4.69 -8.21
C LEU A 34 7.98 3.50 -8.75
N LYS A 35 7.33 2.67 -9.59
CA LYS A 35 7.96 1.54 -10.27
C LYS A 35 9.00 2.03 -11.28
N GLU A 36 8.68 3.04 -12.08
CA GLU A 36 9.60 3.68 -13.03
C GLU A 36 10.79 4.34 -12.32
N ARG A 37 10.55 4.98 -11.17
CA ARG A 37 11.59 5.60 -10.34
C ARG A 37 12.37 4.61 -9.46
N GLN A 38 12.09 3.30 -9.54
CA GLN A 38 12.65 2.24 -8.69
C GLN A 38 12.59 2.54 -7.19
N LYS A 39 11.57 3.30 -6.77
CA LYS A 39 11.35 3.68 -5.37
C LYS A 39 10.61 2.60 -4.58
N VAL A 40 9.91 1.70 -5.28
CA VAL A 40 9.26 0.54 -4.67
C VAL A 40 10.22 -0.65 -4.67
N PHE A 41 10.44 -1.22 -3.49
CA PHE A 41 11.27 -2.40 -3.32
C PHE A 41 10.70 -3.59 -4.10
N ALA A 42 11.57 -4.38 -4.73
CA ALA A 42 11.15 -5.50 -5.58
C ALA A 42 10.19 -6.48 -4.85
N GLY A 43 10.35 -6.68 -3.54
CA GLY A 43 9.45 -7.50 -2.74
C GLY A 43 8.05 -6.91 -2.51
N MET A 44 7.87 -5.60 -2.72
CA MET A 44 6.58 -4.90 -2.61
C MET A 44 5.79 -4.88 -3.92
N ILE A 45 6.45 -4.94 -5.08
CA ILE A 45 5.80 -5.02 -6.39
C ILE A 45 4.73 -6.12 -6.45
N PRO A 46 5.01 -7.41 -6.12
CA PRO A 46 4.00 -8.45 -6.19
C PRO A 46 2.84 -8.24 -5.20
N LYS A 47 3.10 -7.59 -4.05
CA LYS A 47 2.06 -7.29 -3.06
C LYS A 47 1.13 -6.18 -3.55
N LEU A 48 1.69 -5.17 -4.21
CA LEU A 48 0.93 -4.09 -4.84
C LEU A 48 0.10 -4.63 -6.01
N ASP A 49 0.70 -5.46 -6.87
CA ASP A 49 -0.01 -6.09 -7.99
C ASP A 49 -1.20 -6.92 -7.49
N ASN A 50 -1.00 -7.73 -6.44
CA ASN A 50 -2.08 -8.50 -5.80
C ASN A 50 -3.16 -7.59 -5.18
N ALA A 51 -2.76 -6.47 -4.56
CA ALA A 51 -3.72 -5.49 -4.04
C ALA A 51 -4.58 -4.87 -5.15
N PHE A 52 -3.98 -4.48 -6.27
CA PHE A 52 -4.71 -3.97 -7.44
C PHE A 52 -5.60 -5.05 -8.09
N GLU A 53 -5.15 -6.30 -8.12
CA GLU A 53 -5.97 -7.43 -8.58
C GLU A 53 -7.18 -7.66 -7.67
N ALA A 54 -7.01 -7.57 -6.35
CA ALA A 54 -8.10 -7.67 -5.40
C ALA A 54 -9.11 -6.53 -5.57
N ILE A 55 -8.65 -5.30 -5.83
CA ILE A 55 -9.53 -4.16 -6.12
C ILE A 55 -10.34 -4.42 -7.40
N ARG A 56 -9.68 -4.89 -8.46
CA ARG A 56 -10.33 -5.29 -9.72
C ARG A 56 -11.31 -6.46 -9.54
N SER A 57 -11.11 -7.29 -8.51
CA SER A 57 -12.02 -8.38 -8.15
C SER A 57 -13.24 -7.93 -7.32
N GLY A 58 -13.42 -6.62 -7.07
CA GLY A 58 -14.58 -6.05 -6.39
C GLY A 58 -14.31 -5.50 -4.99
N VAL A 59 -13.05 -5.47 -4.55
CA VAL A 59 -12.67 -4.85 -3.27
C VAL A 59 -12.59 -3.33 -3.44
N SER A 60 -13.18 -2.56 -2.53
CA SER A 60 -13.26 -1.11 -2.66
C SER A 60 -11.92 -0.41 -2.41
N LYS A 61 -11.11 -0.95 -1.50
CA LYS A 61 -9.73 -0.48 -1.20
C LYS A 61 -8.96 -1.56 -0.44
N VAL A 62 -7.64 -1.54 -0.59
CA VAL A 62 -6.71 -2.40 0.14
C VAL A 62 -5.84 -1.53 1.02
N ILE A 63 -5.60 -1.91 2.27
CA ILE A 63 -4.79 -1.16 3.22
C ILE A 63 -3.57 -2.03 3.56
N ILE A 64 -2.36 -1.50 3.39
CA ILE A 64 -1.09 -2.14 3.68
C ILE A 64 -0.49 -1.48 4.91
N GLY A 65 -0.17 -2.25 5.95
CA GLY A 65 0.57 -1.72 7.08
C GLY A 65 0.85 -2.76 8.15
N LYS A 66 1.25 -2.31 9.34
CA LYS A 66 1.65 -3.21 10.42
C LYS A 66 0.42 -3.80 11.12
N GLY A 67 0.35 -5.13 11.26
CA GLY A 67 -0.80 -5.80 11.88
C GLY A 67 -1.08 -5.37 13.32
N GLU A 68 -0.06 -4.95 14.05
CA GLU A 68 -0.17 -4.39 15.40
C GLU A 68 -0.97 -3.07 15.42
N GLN A 69 -1.06 -2.37 14.29
CA GLN A 69 -1.76 -1.09 14.14
C GLN A 69 -3.13 -1.26 13.47
N LEU A 70 -3.77 -2.43 13.59
CA LEU A 70 -5.02 -2.74 12.88
C LEU A 70 -6.09 -1.65 13.06
N ALA A 71 -6.27 -1.11 14.27
CA ALA A 71 -7.22 -0.04 14.52
C ALA A 71 -6.93 1.22 13.68
N GLU A 72 -5.65 1.62 13.62
CA GLU A 72 -5.18 2.78 12.86
C GLU A 72 -5.26 2.56 11.35
N LEU A 73 -5.07 1.30 10.90
CA LEU A 73 -5.25 0.91 9.50
C LEU A 73 -6.73 1.01 9.09
N ILE A 74 -7.64 0.59 9.95
CA ILE A 74 -9.09 0.68 9.70
C ILE A 74 -9.54 2.13 9.64
N THR A 75 -9.04 2.99 10.53
CA THR A 75 -9.34 4.44 10.55
C THR A 75 -8.61 5.22 9.45
N GLY A 76 -7.62 4.61 8.78
CA GLY A 76 -6.81 5.25 7.74
C GLY A 76 -5.82 6.28 8.30
N THR A 77 -5.50 6.21 9.59
CA THR A 77 -4.50 7.08 10.24
C THR A 77 -3.09 6.51 10.17
N ALA A 78 -2.95 5.22 9.83
CA ALA A 78 -1.67 4.55 9.59
C ALA A 78 -1.68 3.76 8.27
N GLY A 79 -0.48 3.40 7.81
CA GLY A 79 -0.26 2.56 6.64
C GLY A 79 -0.50 3.26 5.30
N THR A 80 -0.65 2.42 4.28
CA THR A 80 -0.82 2.79 2.88
C THR A 80 -2.15 2.28 2.38
N THR A 81 -3.02 3.20 1.98
CA THR A 81 -4.28 2.87 1.33
C THR A 81 -4.09 2.79 -0.18
N ILE A 82 -4.58 1.73 -0.79
CA ILE A 82 -4.54 1.47 -2.22
C ILE A 82 -5.96 1.52 -2.75
N THR A 83 -6.16 2.36 -3.76
CA THR A 83 -7.45 2.59 -4.41
C THR A 83 -7.26 2.66 -5.92
N ASP A 84 -8.30 2.31 -6.67
CA ASP A 84 -8.36 2.52 -8.13
C ASP A 84 -8.89 3.91 -8.51
N ALA A 85 -9.01 4.82 -7.53
CA ALA A 85 -9.39 6.21 -7.77
C ALA A 85 -8.20 6.97 -8.39
N ALA A 86 -8.42 7.54 -9.58
CA ALA A 86 -7.49 8.45 -10.25
C ALA A 86 -7.36 9.78 -9.51
#